data_AF-A0A3B8M7N5-F1
#
_entry.id   AF-A0A3B8M7N5-F1
#
_cell.length_a   1.000
_cell.length_b   1.000
_cell.length_c   1.000
_cell.angle_alpha   90.00
_cell.angle_beta   90.00
_cell.angle_gamma   90.00
#
_symmetry.space_group_name_H-M   'P 1'
#
loop_
_entity.id
_entity.type
_entity.pdbx_description
1 polymer ?
#
loop_
_entity_poly.entity_id
_entity_poly.type
_entity_poly.pdbx_seq_one_letter_code
_entity_poly.pdbx_strand_id
1 'polypeptide(L)'
;MSPEDGYFIYVPGKPKTKDRPRVTKNGTFTPKATLDYEQCVRDTWQEAGHPTLDGPVGVHIIYSKDGASIWVYELDEAPEKIWAADIDNLIKCTLDGLQQKGDSGAFVNDASVRQVDAIKL
;
A
#
# COMPACT_ATOMS: atom_id res chain seq x y z
N MET A 1 -6.75 12.23 -13.52
CA MET A 1 -5.68 12.99 -12.86
C MET A 1 -4.41 12.12 -12.75
N SER A 2 -3.22 12.68 -12.93
CA SER A 2 -1.92 11.99 -12.75
C SER A 2 -1.31 12.33 -11.37
N PRO A 3 -0.26 11.62 -10.91
CA PRO A 3 0.34 11.88 -9.60
C PRO A 3 0.82 13.32 -9.38
N GLU A 4 1.13 14.05 -10.46
CA GLU A 4 1.60 15.45 -10.40
C GLU A 4 0.49 16.47 -10.07
N ASP A 5 -0.76 16.09 -10.25
CA ASP A 5 -1.94 16.90 -9.91
C ASP A 5 -2.55 16.49 -8.55
N GLY A 6 -1.95 15.49 -7.88
CA GLY A 6 -2.42 14.92 -6.62
C GLY A 6 -1.91 15.61 -5.36
N TYR A 7 -2.36 15.10 -4.22
CA TYR A 7 -1.86 15.49 -2.90
C TYR A 7 -0.60 14.69 -2.55
N PHE A 8 0.42 15.39 -2.07
CA PHE A 8 1.71 14.81 -1.72
C PHE A 8 1.97 14.86 -0.21
N ILE A 9 2.52 13.77 0.33
CA ILE A 9 3.17 13.74 1.64
C ILE A 9 4.49 12.98 1.60
N TYR A 10 5.40 13.35 2.50
CA TYR A 10 6.60 12.59 2.81
C TYR A 10 6.55 12.09 4.26
N VAL A 11 6.63 10.78 4.44
CA VAL A 11 6.64 10.14 5.76
C VAL A 11 8.09 9.76 6.10
N PRO A 12 8.72 10.43 7.08
CA PRO A 12 10.11 10.17 7.44
C PRO A 12 10.26 8.87 8.24
N GLY A 13 11.45 8.28 8.16
CA GLY A 13 11.83 7.06 8.86
C GLY A 13 11.73 5.81 7.98
N LYS A 14 12.55 4.80 8.31
CA LYS A 14 12.61 3.56 7.52
C LYS A 14 11.21 2.94 7.36
N PRO A 15 10.74 2.72 6.12
CA PRO A 15 9.45 2.10 5.87
C PRO A 15 9.28 0.79 6.64
N LYS A 16 8.09 0.59 7.20
CA LYS A 16 7.75 -0.61 7.97
C LYS A 16 6.87 -1.54 7.16
N THR A 17 7.30 -2.79 7.05
CA THR A 17 6.44 -3.87 6.56
C THR A 17 5.31 -4.09 7.56
N LYS A 18 4.08 -4.22 7.10
CA LYS A 18 2.93 -4.51 7.94
C LYS A 18 3.03 -5.93 8.49
N ASP A 19 3.25 -6.06 9.80
CA ASP A 19 3.13 -7.34 10.48
C ASP A 19 1.66 -7.76 10.55
N ARG A 20 1.39 -9.04 10.24
CA ARG A 20 0.04 -9.61 10.40
C ARG A 20 -0.34 -9.65 11.89
N PRO A 21 -1.64 -9.50 12.22
CA PRO A 21 -2.10 -9.65 13.60
C PRO A 21 -1.72 -11.01 14.18
N ARG A 22 -1.25 -11.01 15.43
CA ARG A 22 -0.81 -12.22 16.13
C ARG A 22 -1.95 -12.75 16.97
N VAL A 23 -2.23 -14.04 16.82
CA VAL A 23 -3.23 -14.74 17.62
C VAL A 23 -2.58 -15.17 18.94
N THR A 24 -3.24 -14.85 20.05
CA THR A 24 -2.86 -15.30 21.39
C THR A 24 -4.04 -16.01 22.04
N LYS A 25 -3.80 -16.65 23.18
CA LYS A 25 -4.87 -17.25 24.01
C LYS A 25 -5.97 -16.25 24.39
N ASN A 26 -5.65 -14.94 24.44
CA ASN A 26 -6.55 -13.89 24.92
C ASN A 26 -7.09 -12.99 23.80
N GLY A 27 -6.92 -13.38 22.54
CA GLY A 27 -7.38 -12.62 21.38
C GLY A 27 -6.26 -12.29 20.39
N THR A 28 -6.58 -11.45 19.42
CA THR A 28 -5.69 -11.07 18.33
C THR A 28 -5.20 -9.64 18.53
N PHE A 29 -3.89 -9.41 18.40
CA PHE A 29 -3.33 -8.05 18.48
C PHE A 29 -2.40 -7.76 17.31
N THR A 30 -2.42 -6.53 16.82
CA THR A 30 -1.45 -6.01 15.86
C THR A 30 -0.23 -5.49 16.62
N PRO A 31 1.01 -5.81 16.21
CA PRO A 31 2.20 -5.27 16.85
C PRO A 31 2.20 -3.74 16.88
N LYS A 32 2.63 -3.16 18.01
CA LYS A 32 2.67 -1.70 18.23
C LYS A 32 3.43 -0.96 17.13
N ALA A 33 4.53 -1.53 16.62
CA ALA A 33 5.32 -0.89 15.56
C ALA A 33 4.52 -0.69 14.25
N THR A 34 3.63 -1.62 13.90
CA THR A 34 2.72 -1.46 12.74
C THR A 34 1.73 -0.34 13.00
N LEU A 35 1.09 -0.34 14.18
CA LEU A 35 0.10 0.67 14.55
C LEU A 35 0.70 2.08 14.59
N ASP A 36 1.91 2.22 15.15
CA ASP A 36 2.62 3.49 15.24
C ASP A 36 2.98 4.02 13.85
N TYR A 37 3.41 3.16 12.92
CA TYR A 37 3.71 3.58 11.54
C TYR A 37 2.43 3.96 10.78
N GLU A 38 1.35 3.17 10.89
CA GLU A 38 0.05 3.51 10.31
C GLU A 38 -0.48 4.84 10.85
N GLN A 39 -0.29 5.12 12.14
CA GLN A 39 -0.65 6.40 12.75
C GLN A 39 0.19 7.55 12.20
N CYS A 40 1.50 7.38 12.07
CA CYS A 40 2.39 8.40 11.49
C CYS A 40 1.98 8.80 10.06
N VAL A 41 1.60 7.83 9.21
CA VAL A 41 1.09 8.10 7.86
C VAL A 41 -0.21 8.92 7.92
N ARG A 42 -1.15 8.57 8.81
CA ARG A 42 -2.41 9.32 9.00
C ARG A 42 -2.18 10.73 9.50
N ASP A 43 -1.32 10.88 10.52
CA ASP A 43 -1.00 12.18 11.10
C ASP A 43 -0.35 13.09 10.07
N THR A 44 0.62 12.57 9.30
CA THR A 44 1.29 13.34 8.23
C THR A 44 0.29 13.83 7.17
N TRP A 45 -0.68 13.00 6.79
CA TRP A 45 -1.75 13.40 5.86
C TRP A 45 -2.65 14.50 6.43
N GLN A 46 -3.06 14.37 7.69
CA GLN A 46 -3.93 15.34 8.36
C GLN A 46 -3.21 16.67 8.63
N GLU A 47 -1.95 16.62 9.07
CA GLU A 47 -1.11 17.80 9.33
C GLU A 47 -0.84 18.60 8.05
N ALA A 48 -0.77 17.93 6.89
CA ALA A 48 -0.67 18.58 5.60
C ALA A 48 -1.96 19.30 5.17
N GLY A 49 -3.08 19.09 5.88
CA GLY A 49 -4.38 19.70 5.59
C GLY A 49 -5.09 19.09 4.39
N HIS A 50 -4.71 17.87 3.98
CA HIS A 50 -5.29 17.20 2.82
C HIS A 50 -6.67 16.61 3.13
N PRO A 51 -7.58 16.56 2.15
CA PRO A 51 -8.95 16.09 2.37
C PRO A 51 -9.05 14.57 2.45
N THR A 52 -10.22 14.08 2.86
CA THR A 52 -10.68 12.72 2.52
C THR A 52 -11.26 12.75 1.12
N LEU A 53 -10.86 11.81 0.26
CA LEU A 53 -11.39 11.67 -1.10
C LEU A 53 -12.51 10.62 -1.11
N ASP A 54 -13.67 10.97 -1.67
CA ASP A 54 -14.88 10.12 -1.67
C ASP A 54 -15.06 9.32 -2.98
N GLY A 55 -14.19 9.53 -3.97
CA GLY A 55 -14.19 8.86 -5.28
C GLY A 55 -13.14 7.74 -5.39
N PRO A 56 -13.01 7.10 -6.58
CA PRO A 56 -11.90 6.21 -6.85
C PRO A 56 -10.58 6.98 -6.76
N VAL A 57 -9.62 6.40 -6.05
CA VAL A 57 -8.32 7.03 -5.79
C VAL A 57 -7.19 6.22 -6.42
N GLY A 58 -6.24 6.94 -6.99
CA GLY A 58 -4.91 6.43 -7.29
C GLY A 58 -3.97 6.73 -6.13
N VAL A 59 -3.07 5.80 -5.84
CA VAL A 59 -2.00 6.00 -4.86
C VAL A 59 -0.68 5.60 -5.51
N HIS A 60 0.27 6.52 -5.56
CA HIS A 60 1.64 6.26 -5.99
C HIS A 60 2.59 6.38 -4.80
N ILE A 61 3.43 5.36 -4.59
CA ILE A 61 4.32 5.28 -3.43
C ILE A 61 5.74 4.96 -3.88
N ILE A 62 6.69 5.78 -3.46
CA ILE A 62 8.12 5.53 -3.61
C ILE A 62 8.73 5.33 -2.23
N TYR A 63 9.32 4.16 -2.01
CA TYR A 63 10.04 3.85 -0.78
C TYR A 63 11.53 4.10 -0.93
N SER A 64 12.13 4.73 0.07
CA SER A 64 13.57 4.86 0.24
C SER A 64 14.01 4.24 1.56
N LYS A 65 15.31 4.26 1.86
CA LYS A 65 15.80 3.84 3.19
C LYS A 65 15.36 4.78 4.30
N ASP A 66 15.08 6.03 3.96
CA ASP A 66 14.91 7.14 4.89
C ASP A 66 13.45 7.56 5.05
N GLY A 67 12.54 7.07 4.20
CA GLY A 67 11.13 7.44 4.22
C GLY A 67 10.32 6.91 3.04
N ALA A 68 9.07 7.33 2.98
CA ALA A 68 8.14 7.06 1.89
C ALA A 68 7.59 8.37 1.33
N SER A 69 7.69 8.54 0.01
CA SER A 69 7.04 9.61 -0.74
C SER A 69 5.72 9.06 -1.27
N ILE A 70 4.60 9.72 -0.94
CA ILE A 70 3.26 9.24 -1.23
C ILE A 70 2.49 10.33 -1.96
N TRP A 71 1.89 9.96 -3.09
CA TRP A 71 0.94 10.77 -3.84
C TRP A 71 -0.41 10.07 -3.84
N VAL A 72 -1.47 10.82 -3.57
CA VAL A 72 -2.86 10.35 -3.65
C VAL A 72 -3.65 11.31 -4.52
N TYR A 73 -4.39 10.78 -5.48
CA TYR A 73 -5.08 11.59 -6.49
C TYR A 73 -6.42 10.95 -6.86
N GLU A 74 -7.37 11.76 -7.32
CA GLU A 74 -8.66 11.28 -7.80
C GLU A 74 -8.52 10.68 -9.21
N LEU A 75 -9.26 9.62 -9.50
CA LEU A 75 -9.37 9.06 -10.83
C LEU A 75 -10.67 9.54 -11.48
N ASP A 76 -10.57 10.03 -12.71
CA ASP A 76 -11.70 10.63 -13.44
C ASP A 76 -12.78 9.60 -13.84
N GLU A 77 -12.41 8.30 -13.86
CA GLU A 77 -13.27 7.20 -14.28
C GLU A 77 -13.41 6.18 -13.15
N ALA A 78 -14.62 6.07 -12.60
CA ALA A 78 -15.04 4.89 -11.86
C ALA A 78 -15.72 3.93 -12.85
N PRO A 79 -15.41 2.62 -12.88
CA PRO A 79 -16.36 1.68 -13.45
C PRO A 79 -17.72 1.84 -12.76
N GLU A 80 -18.82 1.63 -13.49
CA GLU A 80 -20.20 1.71 -12.95
C GLU A 80 -20.39 0.85 -11.69
N LYS A 81 -19.51 -0.14 -11.47
CA LYS A 81 -19.48 -0.99 -10.28
C LYS A 81 -18.06 -1.30 -9.85
N ILE A 82 -17.61 -0.64 -8.79
CA ILE A 82 -16.40 -1.07 -8.05
C ILE A 82 -16.71 -2.43 -7.43
N TRP A 83 -16.05 -3.49 -7.90
CA TRP A 83 -16.20 -4.83 -7.34
C TRP A 83 -15.42 -4.97 -6.02
N ALA A 84 -15.92 -5.79 -5.10
CA ALA A 84 -15.41 -5.88 -3.72
C ALA A 84 -14.11 -6.72 -3.61
N ALA A 85 -13.00 -6.15 -4.06
CA ALA A 85 -11.66 -6.68 -3.82
C ALA A 85 -10.65 -5.55 -3.62
N ASP A 86 -9.83 -5.64 -2.58
CA ASP A 86 -8.77 -4.66 -2.34
C ASP A 86 -7.60 -4.91 -3.29
N ILE A 87 -7.05 -3.85 -3.88
CA ILE A 87 -5.97 -3.97 -4.88
C ILE A 87 -4.70 -4.59 -4.29
N ASP A 88 -4.40 -4.35 -3.01
CA ASP A 88 -3.26 -4.94 -2.32
C ASP A 88 -3.40 -6.47 -2.18
N ASN A 89 -4.61 -6.96 -1.92
CA ASN A 89 -4.91 -8.39 -1.87
C ASN A 89 -4.79 -9.05 -3.25
N LEU A 90 -5.21 -8.36 -4.33
CA LEU A 90 -5.01 -8.85 -5.70
C LEU A 90 -3.52 -8.95 -6.04
N ILE A 91 -2.76 -7.87 -5.81
CA ILE A 91 -1.31 -7.85 -6.01
C ILE A 91 -0.66 -8.98 -5.21
N LYS A 92 -1.04 -9.16 -3.94
CA LYS A 92 -0.48 -10.20 -3.09
C LYS A 92 -0.70 -11.59 -3.68
N CYS A 93 -1.92 -11.91 -4.09
CA CYS A 93 -2.25 -13.20 -4.71
C CYS A 93 -1.42 -13.45 -5.98
N THR A 94 -1.27 -12.42 -6.82
CA THR A 94 -0.45 -12.51 -8.04
C THR A 94 1.03 -12.74 -7.72
N LEU A 95 1.61 -11.99 -6.78
CA LEU A 95 3.02 -12.17 -6.40
C LEU A 95 3.27 -13.54 -5.75
N ASP A 96 2.38 -14.00 -4.88
CA ASP A 96 2.46 -15.33 -4.26
C ASP A 96 2.38 -16.45 -5.32
N GLY A 97 1.59 -16.27 -6.39
CA GLY A 97 1.49 -17.23 -7.49
C GLY A 97 2.69 -17.21 -8.45
N LEU A 98 3.29 -16.03 -8.68
CA LEU A 98 4.51 -15.86 -9.46
C LEU A 98 5.75 -16.38 -8.72
N GLN A 99 5.72 -16.36 -7.38
CA GLN A 99 6.74 -16.94 -6.53
C GLN A 99 6.57 -18.46 -6.43
N GLN A 100 7.59 -19.23 -6.84
CA GLN A 100 7.61 -20.67 -6.59
C GLN A 100 8.97 -21.11 -6.04
N LYS A 101 8.94 -22.23 -5.30
CA LYS A 101 10.16 -22.93 -4.88
C LYS A 101 10.65 -23.78 -6.06
N GLY A 102 11.76 -23.40 -6.68
CA GLY A 102 12.37 -24.11 -7.82
C GLY A 102 12.33 -23.32 -9.13
N ASP A 103 12.52 -23.99 -10.27
CA ASP A 103 12.73 -23.37 -11.60
C ASP A 103 11.43 -23.05 -12.37
N SER A 104 10.25 -23.15 -11.73
CA SER A 104 8.94 -23.01 -12.40
C SER A 104 8.22 -21.68 -12.13
N GLY A 105 8.77 -20.82 -11.25
CA GLY A 105 8.24 -19.49 -10.95
C GLY A 105 8.94 -18.37 -11.71
N ALA A 106 8.34 -17.17 -11.73
CA ALA A 106 8.96 -15.99 -12.34
C ALA A 106 10.12 -15.44 -11.50
N PHE A 107 10.09 -15.67 -10.18
CA PHE A 107 11.15 -15.29 -9.25
C PHE A 107 11.17 -16.19 -8.02
N VAL A 108 12.33 -16.29 -7.38
CA VAL A 108 12.57 -17.15 -6.21
C VAL A 108 11.97 -16.56 -4.93
N ASN A 109 11.96 -15.24 -4.82
CA ASN A 109 11.52 -14.50 -3.63
C ASN A 109 10.93 -13.15 -4.04
N ASP A 110 9.71 -12.87 -3.60
CA ASP A 110 9.01 -11.60 -3.82
C ASP A 110 9.78 -10.39 -3.28
N ALA A 111 10.67 -10.57 -2.29
CA ALA A 111 11.59 -9.53 -1.80
C ALA A 111 12.51 -8.95 -2.90
N SER A 112 12.66 -9.64 -4.04
CA SER A 112 13.39 -9.15 -5.22
C SER A 112 12.56 -8.22 -6.11
N VAL A 113 11.22 -8.22 -5.98
CA VAL A 113 10.32 -7.37 -6.74
C VAL A 113 10.51 -5.92 -6.27
N ARG A 114 10.85 -5.03 -7.20
CA ARG A 114 11.14 -3.62 -6.91
C ARG A 114 10.03 -2.66 -7.32
N GLN A 115 9.14 -3.09 -8.19
CA GLN A 115 8.06 -2.28 -8.73
C GLN A 115 6.88 -3.19 -9.09
N VAL A 116 5.67 -2.70 -8.84
CA VAL A 116 4.41 -3.30 -9.30
C VAL A 116 3.55 -2.16 -9.80
N ASP A 117 3.10 -2.26 -11.04
CA ASP A 117 2.07 -1.40 -11.61
C ASP A 117 0.78 -2.21 -11.70
N ALA A 118 -0.22 -1.84 -10.92
CA ALA A 118 -1.51 -2.52 -10.86
C ALA A 118 -2.63 -1.50 -10.98
N ILE A 119 -3.59 -1.77 -11.85
CA ILE A 119 -4.77 -0.94 -12.07
C ILE A 119 -5.98 -1.83 -11.85
N LYS A 120 -6.89 -1.39 -10.98
CA LYS A 120 -8.18 -2.03 -10.79
C LYS A 120 -9.23 -1.22 -11.56
N LEU A 121 -9.71 -1.82 -12.65
CA LEU A 121 -10.80 -1.31 -13.48
C LEU A 121 -12.15 -1.81 -13.00
#